data_AF-A0A357NGY7-F1
#
_entry.id   AF-A0A357NGY7-F1
#
_cell.length_a   1.000
_cell.length_b   1.000
_cell.length_c   1.000
_cell.angle_alpha   90.00
_cell.angle_beta   90.00
_cell.angle_gamma   90.00
#
_symmetry.space_group_name_H-M   'P 1'
#
loop_
_entity.id
_entity.type
_entity.pdbx_description
1 polymer ?
#
loop_
_entity_poly.entity_id
_entity_poly.type
_entity_poly.pdbx_seq_one_letter_code
_entity_poly.pdbx_strand_id
1 'polypeptide(L)' 'MSLIVENVSKSFATKRQQIHTLDNVSAEFKQGEFVCILG' A
#
# COMPACT_ATOMS: atom_id res chain seq x y z
N MET A 1 -18.46 -7.24 -4.25
CA MET A 1 -17.61 -6.04 -4.50
C MET A 1 -16.22 -6.32 -3.95
N SER A 2 -15.16 -5.99 -4.67
CA SER A 2 -13.77 -6.09 -4.17
C SER A 2 -13.16 -4.70 -3.95
N LEU A 3 -12.21 -4.62 -3.01
CA LEU A 3 -11.34 -3.46 -2.86
C LEU A 3 -10.07 -3.73 -3.67
N ILE A 4 -9.78 -2.86 -4.63
CA ILE A 4 -8.59 -2.97 -5.49
C ILE A 4 -7.62 -1.85 -5.13
N VAL A 5 -6.40 -2.24 -4.75
CA VAL A 5 -5.23 -1.37 -4.61
C VAL A 5 -4.35 -1.64 -5.80
N GLU A 6 -4.11 -0.64 -6.65
CA GLU A 6 -3.36 -0.83 -7.88
C GLU A 6 -2.26 0.23 -8.02
N ASN A 7 -1.03 -0.24 -8.16
CA ASN A 7 0.18 0.54 -8.42
C ASN A 7 0.34 1.73 -7.45
N VAL A 8 0.07 1.49 -6.16
CA VAL A 8 0.11 2.54 -5.15
C VAL A 8 1.54 2.73 -4.65
N SER A 9 2.08 3.91 -4.92
CA SER A 9 3.35 4.39 -4.35
C SER A 9 3.10 5.58 -3.43
N LYS A 10 3.84 5.65 -2.32
CA LYS A 10 3.76 6.74 -1.36
C LYS A 10 5.15 7.10 -0.87
N SER A 11 5.48 8.37 -0.99
CA SER A 11 6.71 8.94 -0.45
C SER A 11 6.42 10.06 0.54
N PHE A 12 7.29 10.22 1.53
CA PHE A 12 7.28 11.33 2.47
C PHE A 12 8.59 12.11 2.38
N ALA A 13 8.50 13.44 2.34
CA ALA A 13 9.67 14.30 2.41
C ALA A 13 10.09 14.46 3.88
N THR A 14 11.38 14.25 4.16
CA THR A 14 11.97 14.60 5.46
C THR A 14 13.07 15.64 5.25
N LYS A 15 13.54 16.27 6.34
CA LYS A 15 14.62 17.27 6.29
C LYS A 15 15.91 16.74 5.64
N ARG A 16 16.15 15.42 5.67
CA ARG A 16 17.40 14.80 5.21
C ARG A 16 17.26 14.06 3.89
N GLN A 17 16.09 13.46 3.62
CA GLN A 17 15.87 12.66 2.42
C GLN A 17 14.39 12.41 2.16
N GLN A 18 14.09 11.94 0.95
CA GLN A 18 12.79 11.37 0.61
C GLN A 18 12.73 9.92 1.09
N ILE A 19 11.64 9.54 1.77
CA ILE A 19 11.39 8.16 2.20
C ILE A 19 10.31 7.58 1.31
N HIS A 20 10.60 6.47 0.65
CA HIS A 20 9.63 5.67 -0.10
C HIS A 20 8.98 4.66 0.86
N THR A 21 7.79 4.98 1.36
CA THR A 21 7.07 4.16 2.36
C THR A 21 6.24 3.06 1.70
N LEU A 22 5.68 3.35 0.52
CA LEU A 22 5.08 2.34 -0.34
C LEU A 22 5.73 2.48 -1.72
N ASP A 23 6.16 1.38 -2.30
CA ASP A 23 6.74 1.34 -3.64
C ASP A 23 6.00 0.33 -4.49
N ASN A 24 5.22 0.84 -5.44
CA ASN A 24 4.44 0.11 -6.43
C ASN A 24 3.64 -1.08 -5.86
N VAL A 25 2.86 -0.83 -4.81
CA VAL A 25 2.08 -1.88 -4.12
C VAL A 25 0.73 -2.08 -4.81
N SER A 26 0.44 -3.33 -5.17
CA SER A 26 -0.84 -3.76 -5.72
C SER A 26 -1.40 -4.94 -4.92
N ALA A 27 -2.69 -4.90 -4.61
CA ALA A 27 -3.41 -5.96 -3.88
C ALA A 27 -4.90 -5.91 -4.22
N GLU A 28 -5.55 -7.08 -4.25
CA GLU A 28 -7.00 -7.20 -4.36
C GLU A 28 -7.54 -7.88 -3.09
N PHE A 29 -8.58 -7.30 -2.50
CA PHE A 29 -9.27 -7.86 -1.35
C PHE A 29 -10.72 -8.14 -1.73
N LYS A 30 -11.13 -9.41 -1.62
CA LYS A 30 -12.48 -9.86 -1.97
C LYS A 30 -13.44 -9.67 -0.81
N GLN A 31 -14.74 -9.59 -1.13
CA GLN A 31 -15.78 -9.47 -0.13
C GLN A 31 -15.76 -10.66 0.84
N GLY A 32 -15.70 -10.36 2.15
CA GLY A 32 -15.68 -11.38 3.21
C GLY A 32 -14.28 -11.92 3.54
N GLU A 33 -13.22 -11.45 2.87
CA GLU A 33 -11.86 -11.80 3.27
C GLU A 33 -11.46 -11.09 4.58
N PHE A 34 -10.88 -11.88 5.49
CA PHE A 34 -10.18 -11.36 6.65
C PHE A 34 -8.68 -11.33 6.33
N VAL A 35 -8.10 -10.13 6.34
CA VAL A 35 -6.75 -9.89 5.86
C VAL A 35 -5.91 -9.30 6.98
N CYS A 36 -4.70 -9.83 7.16
CA CYS A 36 -3.71 -9.28 8.07
C CYS A 36 -2.53 -8.74 7.26
N ILE A 37 -2.14 -7.50 7.53
CA ILE A 37 -0.89 -6.93 7.00
C ILE A 37 0.14 -7.06 8.11
N LEU A 38 1.17 -7.87 7.87
CA LEU A 38 2.28 -8.11 8.79
C LEU A 38 3.50 -7.31 8.33
N GLY A 39 4.17 -6.63 9.25
CA GLY A 39 5.35 -5.80 8.99
C GLY A 39 5.94 -5.24 10.27
#